data_AF-A0A973HUL4-F1
#
_entry.id   AF-A0A973HUL4-F1
#
_cell.length_a   1.000
_cell.length_b   1.000
_cell.length_c   1.000
_cell.angle_alpha   90.00
_cell.angle_beta   90.00
_cell.angle_gamma   90.00
#
_symmetry.space_group_name_H-M   'P 1'
#
loop_
_entity.id
_entity.type
_entity.pdbx_description
1 polymer ?
#
loop_
_entity_poly.entity_id
_entity_poly.type
_entity_poly.pdbx_seq_one_letter_code
_entity_poly.pdbx_strand_id
1 'polypeptide(L)'
;MTKRLYVFSIQPMLLLLMLMLGSVLSASEPSEVAINVALEAAQAHTPGKVVAHEKADERFASPQAGGAAHTLQPVYRIKILSQQGVMKTLLVHRQSVQVID
;
A
#
# COMPACT_ATOMS: atom_id res chain seq x y z
N MET A 1 57.48 24.85 24.68
CA MET A 1 56.68 23.81 24.00
C MET A 1 55.20 24.16 24.12
N THR A 2 54.63 24.82 23.11
CA THR A 2 53.21 25.20 23.09
C THR A 2 52.48 24.30 22.08
N LYS A 3 51.73 23.31 22.58
CA LYS A 3 50.87 22.46 21.75
C LYS A 3 49.66 23.28 21.28
N ARG A 4 49.59 23.56 19.98
CA ARG A 4 48.41 24.13 19.34
C ARG A 4 47.37 23.03 19.15
N LEU A 5 46.26 23.12 19.86
CA LEU A 5 45.07 22.32 19.57
C LEU A 5 44.43 22.86 18.29
N TYR A 6 44.47 22.07 17.23
CA TYR A 6 43.68 22.29 16.03
C TYR A 6 42.22 21.99 16.37
N VAL A 7 41.45 23.04 16.67
CA VAL A 7 39.99 22.94 16.67
C VAL A 7 39.59 22.84 15.20
N PHE A 8 39.29 21.63 14.75
CA PHE A 8 38.67 21.40 13.45
C PHE A 8 37.34 22.14 13.43
N SER A 9 37.32 23.30 12.77
CA SER A 9 36.11 24.07 12.52
C SER A 9 35.25 23.23 11.58
N ILE A 10 34.24 22.54 12.13
CA ILE A 10 33.28 21.80 11.33
C ILE A 10 32.57 22.83 10.45
N GLN A 11 32.90 22.79 9.16
CA GLN A 11 32.42 23.75 8.19
C GLN A 11 30.88 23.63 8.13
N PRO A 12 30.11 24.72 8.36
CA PRO A 12 28.65 24.64 8.46
C PRO A 12 27.98 24.09 7.20
N MET A 13 28.70 24.14 6.07
CA MET A 13 28.31 23.55 4.79
C MET A 13 28.14 22.02 4.85
N LEU A 14 28.96 21.31 5.66
CA LEU A 14 28.90 19.85 5.80
C LEU A 14 27.66 19.44 6.62
N LEU A 15 27.28 20.28 7.59
CA LEU A 15 26.07 20.11 8.39
C LEU A 15 24.80 20.41 7.57
N LEU A 16 24.85 21.42 6.69
CA LEU A 16 23.79 21.72 5.72
C LEU A 16 23.59 20.59 4.70
N LEU A 17 24.69 19.98 4.23
CA LEU A 17 24.65 18.86 3.29
C LEU A 17 23.99 17.62 3.94
N MET A 18 24.35 17.29 5.18
CA MET A 18 23.77 16.18 5.94
C MET A 18 22.27 16.37 6.20
N LEU A 19 21.82 17.60 6.44
CA LEU A 19 20.39 17.93 6.60
C LEU A 19 19.58 17.72 5.31
N MET A 20 20.15 18.07 4.15
CA MET A 20 19.49 17.89 2.85
C MET A 20 19.40 16.43 2.40
N LEU A 21 20.33 15.57 2.81
CA LEU A 21 20.25 14.13 2.54
C LEU A 21 19.17 13.42 3.38
N GLY A 22 18.76 13.99 4.52
CA GLY A 22 17.72 13.42 5.38
C GLY A 22 16.30 13.61 4.84
N SER A 23 16.06 14.59 3.96
CA SER A 23 14.71 14.95 3.50
C SER A 23 14.16 14.10 2.36
N VAL A 24 14.94 13.18 1.77
CA VAL A 24 14.50 12.36 0.63
C VAL A 24 13.87 11.02 1.04
N LEU A 25 13.92 10.65 2.32
CA LEU A 25 13.22 9.48 2.86
C LEU A 25 11.84 9.88 3.39
N SER A 26 11.02 10.50 2.54
CA SER A 26 9.58 10.45 2.78
C SER A 26 9.12 9.07 2.35
N ALA A 27 8.81 8.21 3.31
CA ALA A 27 8.15 6.94 3.06
C ALA A 27 6.85 7.25 2.30
N SER A 28 6.85 6.98 0.99
CA SER A 28 5.64 7.07 0.18
C SER A 28 4.65 6.09 0.76
N GLU A 29 3.71 6.58 1.57
CA GLU A 29 2.56 5.78 1.96
C GLU A 29 1.91 5.28 0.66
N PRO A 30 1.66 3.97 0.53
CA PRO A 30 1.05 3.45 -0.69
C PRO A 30 -0.33 4.12 -0.82
N SER A 31 -0.45 4.99 -1.82
CA SER A 31 -1.69 5.72 -2.10
C SER A 31 -2.79 4.70 -2.35
N GLU A 32 -3.74 4.61 -1.43
CA GLU A 32 -4.88 3.71 -1.57
C GLU A 32 -5.73 4.13 -2.77
N VAL A 33 -6.15 3.15 -3.56
CA VAL A 33 -7.11 3.33 -4.63
C VAL A 33 -8.45 3.74 -4.01
N ALA A 34 -9.09 4.76 -4.61
CA ALA A 34 -10.43 5.17 -4.25
C ALA A 34 -11.43 4.01 -4.42
N ILE A 35 -12.35 3.88 -3.46
CA ILE A 35 -13.36 2.80 -3.47
C ILE A 35 -14.17 2.75 -4.77
N ASN A 36 -14.47 3.89 -5.40
CA ASN A 36 -15.22 3.93 -6.66
C ASN A 36 -14.55 3.14 -7.78
N VAL A 37 -13.23 3.24 -7.91
CA VAL A 37 -12.44 2.50 -8.91
C VAL A 37 -12.48 1.00 -8.62
N ALA A 38 -12.43 0.62 -7.34
CA ALA A 38 -12.55 -0.78 -6.93
C ALA A 38 -13.96 -1.34 -7.17
N LEU A 39 -15.00 -0.52 -6.97
CA LEU A 39 -16.39 -0.90 -7.28
C LEU A 39 -16.59 -1.09 -8.78
N GLU A 40 -16.03 -0.22 -9.62
CA GLU A 40 -16.06 -0.36 -11.08
C GLU A 40 -15.37 -1.65 -11.52
N ALA A 41 -14.18 -1.94 -10.99
CA ALA A 41 -13.46 -3.18 -11.28
C ALA A 41 -14.25 -4.42 -10.85
N ALA A 42 -14.87 -4.38 -9.68
CA ALA A 42 -15.70 -5.47 -9.17
C ALA A 42 -16.95 -5.68 -10.05
N GLN A 43 -17.62 -4.62 -10.49
CA GLN A 43 -18.79 -4.68 -11.38
C GLN A 43 -18.42 -5.12 -12.80
N ALA A 44 -17.25 -4.73 -13.30
CA ALA A 44 -16.73 -5.21 -14.59
C ALA A 44 -16.43 -6.71 -14.54
N HIS A 45 -15.97 -7.21 -13.40
CA HIS A 45 -15.72 -8.64 -13.19
C HIS A 45 -17.02 -9.45 -12.98
N THR A 46 -17.93 -8.98 -12.14
CA THR A 46 -19.26 -9.57 -11.94
C THR A 46 -20.34 -8.51 -12.13
N PRO A 47 -21.03 -8.50 -13.29
CA PRO A 47 -22.13 -7.59 -13.53
C PRO A 47 -23.27 -7.83 -12.54
N GLY A 48 -23.66 -6.76 -11.84
CA GLY A 48 -24.69 -6.86 -10.80
C GLY A 48 -24.81 -5.60 -9.95
N LYS A 49 -25.70 -5.66 -8.96
CA LYS A 49 -25.89 -4.60 -7.98
C LYS A 49 -24.92 -4.79 -6.82
N VAL A 50 -24.12 -3.76 -6.51
CA VAL A 50 -23.33 -3.75 -5.29
C VAL A 50 -24.27 -3.60 -4.09
N VAL A 51 -24.18 -4.53 -3.15
CA VAL A 51 -25.03 -4.60 -1.96
C VAL A 51 -24.31 -4.07 -0.73
N ALA A 52 -22.99 -4.32 -0.64
CA ALA A 52 -22.16 -3.80 0.44
C ALA A 52 -20.69 -3.73 -0.01
N HIS A 53 -19.91 -2.87 0.64
CA HIS A 53 -18.46 -2.86 0.52
C HIS A 53 -17.82 -2.50 1.86
N GLU A 54 -16.67 -3.11 2.17
CA GLU A 54 -15.89 -2.82 3.37
C GLU A 54 -14.38 -2.86 3.08
N LYS A 55 -13.59 -2.15 3.89
CA LYS A 55 -12.14 -2.30 3.91
C LYS A 55 -11.80 -3.53 4.77
N ALA A 56 -10.91 -4.38 4.27
CA ALA A 56 -10.45 -5.56 4.96
C ALA A 56 -8.95 -5.79 4.70
N ASP A 57 -8.33 -6.58 5.57
CA ASP A 57 -6.97 -7.08 5.36
C ASP A 57 -7.04 -8.61 5.28
N GLU A 58 -6.67 -9.16 4.13
CA GLU A 58 -6.82 -10.59 3.84
C GLU A 58 -5.45 -11.27 3.75
N ARG A 59 -5.39 -12.53 4.19
CA ARG A 59 -4.14 -13.31 4.20
C ARG A 59 -3.93 -13.97 2.85
N PHE A 60 -2.92 -13.52 2.11
CA PHE A 60 -2.50 -14.17 0.87
C PHE A 60 -1.19 -14.91 1.06
N ALA A 61 -1.02 -16.02 0.34
CA ALA A 61 0.27 -16.70 0.28
C ALA A 61 1.26 -15.82 -0.49
N SER A 62 2.34 -15.39 0.16
CA SER A 62 3.37 -14.61 -0.51
C SER A 62 4.31 -15.54 -1.30
N PRO A 63 4.46 -15.37 -2.62
CA PRO A 63 5.43 -16.15 -3.38
C PRO A 63 6.89 -15.73 -3.12
N GLN A 64 7.11 -14.60 -2.44
CA GLN A 64 8.45 -14.01 -2.23
C GLN A 64 9.13 -14.44 -0.93
N ALA A 65 8.40 -15.03 0.01
CA ALA A 65 8.99 -15.65 1.19
C ALA A 65 9.04 -17.16 0.94
N GLY A 66 10.24 -17.76 0.97
CA GLY A 66 10.45 -19.20 0.78
C GLY A 66 9.90 -20.06 1.93
N GLY A 67 8.60 -19.98 2.18
CA GLY A 67 7.86 -20.64 3.25
C GLY A 67 6.44 -20.08 3.32
N ALA A 68 5.52 -20.80 4.00
CA ALA A 68 4.10 -20.46 4.16
C ALA A 68 3.83 -19.19 5.00
N ALA A 69 4.59 -18.12 4.77
CA ALA A 69 4.35 -16.81 5.37
C ALA A 69 3.18 -16.16 4.63
N HIS A 70 2.04 -16.16 5.29
CA HIS A 70 0.88 -15.40 4.84
C HIS A 70 1.11 -13.91 5.12
N THR A 71 1.09 -13.09 4.09
CA THR A 71 1.11 -11.63 4.25
C THR A 71 -0.33 -11.11 4.26
N LEU A 72 -0.64 -10.25 5.22
CA LEU A 72 -1.89 -9.50 5.22
C LEU A 72 -1.79 -8.44 4.11
N GLN A 73 -2.68 -8.51 3.12
CA GLN A 73 -2.78 -7.52 2.05
C GLN A 73 -4.07 -6.72 2.20
N PRO A 74 -4.02 -5.39 2.02
CA PRO A 74 -5.18 -4.54 2.13
C PRO A 74 -6.08 -4.71 0.90
N VAL A 75 -7.35 -5.07 1.13
CA VAL A 75 -8.36 -5.29 0.09
C VAL A 75 -9.67 -4.58 0.41
N TYR A 76 -10.47 -4.33 -0.61
CA TYR A 76 -11.89 -4.03 -0.48
C TYR A 76 -12.67 -5.32 -0.66
N ARG A 77 -13.52 -5.67 0.31
CA ARG A 77 -14.47 -6.77 0.18
C ARG A 77 -15.79 -6.21 -0.33
N ILE A 78 -16.20 -6.59 -1.53
CA ILE A 78 -17.37 -6.05 -2.22
C ILE A 78 -18.38 -7.17 -2.44
N LYS A 79 -19.58 -7.02 -1.89
CA LYS A 79 -20.69 -7.96 -2.09
C LYS A 79 -21.53 -7.51 -3.27
N ILE A 80 -21.65 -8.34 -4.29
CA ILE A 80 -22.43 -8.07 -5.51
C ILE A 80 -23.53 -9.12 -5.64
N LEU A 81 -24.77 -8.65 -5.79
CA LEU A 81 -25.87 -9.48 -6.28
C LEU A 81 -25.79 -9.52 -7.81
N SER A 82 -25.37 -10.66 -8.35
CA SER A 82 -25.25 -10.85 -9.80
C SER A 82 -26.62 -10.78 -10.48
N GLN A 83 -26.62 -10.54 -11.79
CA GLN A 83 -27.86 -10.56 -12.59
C GLN A 83 -28.57 -11.93 -12.56
N GLN A 84 -27.86 -12.99 -12.21
CA GLN A 84 -28.40 -14.35 -12.03
C GLN A 84 -29.04 -14.56 -10.65
N GLY A 85 -29.08 -13.52 -9.80
CA GLY A 85 -29.63 -13.60 -8.45
C GLY A 85 -28.70 -14.23 -7.42
N VAL A 86 -27.41 -14.39 -7.75
CA VAL A 86 -26.42 -15.01 -6.85
C VAL A 86 -25.63 -13.91 -6.13
N MET A 87 -25.53 -14.00 -4.81
CA MET A 87 -24.66 -13.12 -4.03
C MET A 87 -23.21 -13.60 -4.10
N LYS A 88 -22.33 -12.78 -4.67
CA LYS A 88 -20.88 -13.02 -4.70
C LYS A 88 -20.15 -12.02 -3.82
N THR A 89 -19.03 -12.45 -3.27
CA THR A 89 -18.11 -11.58 -2.52
C THR A 89 -16.80 -11.53 -3.28
N LEU A 90 -16.45 -10.36 -3.81
CA LEU A 90 -15.20 -10.14 -4.52
C LEU A 90 -14.22 -9.41 -3.61
N LEU A 91 -12.93 -9.76 -3.70
CA LEU A 91 -11.86 -9.05 -3.02
C LEU A 91 -11.11 -8.21 -4.06
N VAL A 92 -10.96 -6.90 -3.83
CA VAL A 92 -10.25 -6.01 -4.75
C VAL A 92 -9.07 -5.37 -4.04
N HIS A 93 -7.86 -5.58 -4.56
CA HIS A 93 -6.64 -5.10 -3.93
C HIS A 93 -6.59 -3.56 -3.89
N ARG A 94 -6.34 -2.98 -2.71
CA ARG A 94 -6.42 -1.52 -2.47
C ARG A 94 -5.31 -0.72 -3.13
N GLN A 95 -4.29 -1.38 -3.68
CA GLN A 95 -3.15 -0.71 -4.33
C GLN A 95 -3.09 -0.96 -5.83
N SER A 96 -3.58 -2.12 -6.30
CA SER A 96 -3.43 -2.55 -7.70
C SER A 96 -4.75 -2.68 -8.45
N VAL A 97 -5.90 -2.54 -7.78
CA VAL A 97 -7.25 -2.72 -8.37
C VAL A 97 -7.48 -4.15 -8.88
N GLN A 98 -6.58 -5.08 -8.58
CA GLN A 98 -6.73 -6.47 -8.99
C GLN A 98 -7.89 -7.11 -8.24
N VAL A 99 -8.82 -7.71 -8.99
CA VAL A 99 -9.92 -8.51 -8.44
C VAL A 99 -9.41 -9.92 -8.18
N ILE A 100 -9.70 -10.43 -6.98
CA ILE A 100 -9.37 -11.77 -6.49
C ILE A 100 -10.72 -12.42 -6.13
N ASP A 101 -11.06 -13.51 -6.81
CA ASP A 101 -12.27 -14.32 -6.62
C ASP A 101 -11.91 -15.66 -5.95
#